data_AF-A0A2S1SKB1-F1
#
_entry.id   AF-A0A2S1SKB1-F1
#
_cell.length_a   1.000
_cell.length_b   1.000
_cell.length_c   1.000
_cell.angle_alpha   90.00
_cell.angle_beta   90.00
_cell.angle_gamma   90.00
#
_symmetry.space_group_name_H-M   'P 1'
#
loop_
_entity.id
_entity.type
_entity.pdbx_description
1 polymer ?
#
loop_
_entity_poly.entity_id
_entity_poly.type
_entity_poly.pdbx_seq_one_letter_code
_entity_poly.pdbx_strand_id
1 'polypeptide(L)'
;MTTYIPYNFNTKENVTRLNFDAKITNVIADIKKEYELTDENIKLARHTSNYKNPVEKQIFEGDLIVYAIKQNGKLLSSLNCFISNSNDYMEINSYQ
;
A
#
# COMPACT_ATOMS: atom_id res chain seq x y z
N MET A 1 -3.69 -8.35 22.12
CA MET A 1 -3.40 -7.11 21.36
C MET A 1 -3.64 -7.42 19.90
N THR A 2 -4.51 -6.67 19.25
CA THR A 2 -4.83 -6.82 17.82
C THR A 2 -3.57 -6.51 17.01
N THR A 3 -2.97 -7.54 16.42
CA THR A 3 -1.69 -7.51 15.67
C THR A 3 -1.86 -6.98 14.24
N TYR A 4 -2.85 -6.13 13.98
CA TYR A 4 -3.19 -5.65 12.64
C TYR A 4 -3.09 -4.14 12.57
N ILE A 5 -2.56 -3.64 11.47
CA ILE A 5 -2.37 -2.22 11.18
C ILE A 5 -3.42 -1.82 10.14
N PRO A 6 -4.58 -1.26 10.53
CA PRO A 6 -5.61 -0.87 9.58
C PRO A 6 -5.24 0.46 8.90
N TYR A 7 -5.23 0.48 7.58
CA TYR A 7 -5.08 1.66 6.76
C TYR A 7 -5.91 1.53 5.48
N ASN A 8 -6.61 2.59 5.08
CA ASN A 8 -7.34 2.64 3.82
C ASN A 8 -7.32 4.06 3.25
N PHE A 9 -6.89 4.18 2.01
CA PHE A 9 -6.95 5.39 1.21
C PHE A 9 -7.21 5.01 -0.24
N ASN A 10 -8.06 5.75 -0.93
CA ASN A 10 -8.22 5.65 -2.37
C ASN A 10 -8.66 7.00 -2.96
N THR A 11 -8.36 7.23 -4.24
CA THR A 11 -8.81 8.42 -4.98
C THR A 11 -8.96 8.10 -6.47
N LYS A 12 -9.87 8.81 -7.15
CA LYS A 12 -10.21 8.66 -8.58
C LYS A 12 -9.78 9.85 -9.46
N GLU A 13 -8.95 10.77 -8.97
CA GLU A 13 -8.57 11.98 -9.72
C GLU A 13 -7.09 12.38 -9.52
N ASN A 14 -6.45 12.85 -10.59
CA ASN A 14 -5.11 13.47 -10.62
C ASN A 14 -4.00 12.66 -9.94
N VAL A 15 -3.89 11.38 -10.28
CA VAL A 15 -2.85 10.51 -9.75
C VAL A 15 -1.60 10.63 -10.63
N THR A 16 -0.47 10.97 -10.03
CA THR A 16 0.84 10.87 -10.70
C THR A 16 1.69 9.86 -9.95
N ARG A 17 2.68 9.28 -10.63
CA ARG A 17 3.62 8.37 -9.98
C ARG A 17 4.36 9.04 -8.82
N LEU A 18 4.72 10.32 -8.99
CA LEU A 18 5.33 11.13 -7.94
C LEU A 18 4.42 11.27 -6.70
N ASN A 19 3.14 11.61 -6.91
CA ASN A 19 2.19 11.77 -5.82
C ASN A 19 1.91 10.42 -5.13
N PHE A 20 1.88 9.32 -5.89
CA PHE A 20 1.73 7.97 -5.37
C PHE A 20 2.92 7.56 -4.50
N ASP A 21 4.15 7.70 -5.00
CA ASP A 21 5.38 7.36 -4.27
C ASP A 21 5.52 8.20 -2.99
N ALA A 22 5.16 9.49 -3.04
CA ALA A 22 5.12 10.37 -1.87
C ALA A 22 4.07 9.90 -0.85
N LYS A 23 2.89 9.47 -1.31
CA LYS A 23 1.83 8.98 -0.42
C LYS A 23 2.25 7.67 0.26
N ILE A 24 2.85 6.73 -0.47
CA ILE A 24 3.41 5.49 0.11
C ILE A 24 4.44 5.83 1.19
N THR A 25 5.37 6.74 0.88
CA THR A 25 6.42 7.17 1.81
C THR A 25 5.83 7.72 3.12
N ASN A 26 4.82 8.60 3.01
CA ASN A 26 4.16 9.18 4.18
C ASN A 26 3.43 8.11 5.01
N VAL A 27 2.70 7.20 4.36
CA VAL A 27 1.99 6.12 5.06
C VAL A 27 2.95 5.18 5.77
N ILE A 28 4.07 4.82 5.14
CA ILE A 28 5.12 4.03 5.78
C ILE A 28 5.72 4.75 6.99
N ALA A 29 5.94 6.07 6.90
CA ALA A 29 6.43 6.86 8.03
C ALA A 29 5.44 6.91 9.20
N ASP A 30 4.15 7.10 8.91
CA ASP A 30 3.07 7.10 9.90
C ASP A 30 2.97 5.73 10.59
N ILE A 31 2.98 4.63 9.82
CA ILE A 31 2.98 3.26 10.35
C ILE A 31 4.19 3.01 11.25
N LYS A 32 5.39 3.43 10.83
CA LYS A 32 6.59 3.28 11.66
C LYS A 32 6.47 4.02 12.99
N LYS A 33 5.94 5.24 12.96
CA LYS A 33 5.76 6.06 14.16
C LYS A 33 4.69 5.48 15.10
N GLU A 34 3.56 5.04 14.57
CA GLU A 34 2.43 4.55 15.37
C GLU A 34 2.73 3.19 16.03
N TYR A 35 3.46 2.31 15.34
CA TYR A 35 3.72 0.94 15.79
C TYR A 35 5.16 0.72 16.27
N GLU A 36 5.92 1.80 16.46
CA GLU A 36 7.33 1.77 16.90
C GLU A 36 8.19 0.83 16.04
N LEU A 37 8.02 0.93 14.71
CA LEU A 37 8.73 0.12 13.73
C LEU A 37 9.89 0.91 13.10
N THR A 38 10.84 0.15 12.57
CA THR A 38 12.02 0.65 11.84
C THR A 38 11.97 0.19 10.38
N ASP A 39 12.92 0.65 9.56
CA ASP A 39 12.99 0.24 8.15
C ASP A 39 13.19 -1.27 7.97
N GLU A 40 13.82 -1.96 8.94
CA GLU A 40 14.00 -3.42 8.89
C GLU A 40 12.67 -4.18 8.99
N ASN A 41 11.64 -3.55 9.55
CA ASN A 41 10.31 -4.10 9.73
C ASN A 41 9.47 -4.04 8.45
N ILE A 42 9.81 -3.20 7.47
CA ILE A 42 9.00 -2.98 6.28
C ILE A 42 9.81 -3.35 5.04
N LYS A 43 9.40 -4.42 4.36
CA LYS A 43 10.12 -4.93 3.19
C LYS A 43 9.21 -5.04 1.99
N LEU A 44 9.72 -4.66 0.81
CA LEU A 44 9.05 -4.95 -0.45
C LEU A 44 8.87 -6.47 -0.57
N ALA A 45 7.62 -6.91 -0.66
CA ALA A 45 7.25 -8.31 -0.74
C ALA A 45 6.87 -8.71 -2.16
N ARG A 46 6.22 -7.81 -2.91
CA ARG A 46 5.76 -8.06 -4.26
C ARG A 46 5.69 -6.77 -5.06
N HIS A 47 6.00 -6.87 -6.34
CA HIS A 47 5.66 -5.87 -7.35
C HIS A 47 5.06 -6.59 -8.55
N THR A 48 3.92 -6.12 -9.06
CA THR A 48 3.23 -6.72 -10.20
C THR A 48 2.65 -5.63 -11.07
N SER A 49 3.14 -5.55 -12.30
CA SER A 49 2.59 -4.66 -13.33
C SER A 49 1.41 -5.30 -14.05
N ASN A 50 0.53 -4.47 -14.61
CA ASN A 50 -0.72 -4.86 -15.25
C ASN A 50 -1.61 -5.74 -14.35
N TYR A 51 -1.55 -5.50 -13.04
CA TYR A 51 -2.45 -6.11 -12.08
C TYR A 51 -3.86 -5.59 -12.30
N LYS A 52 -4.82 -6.50 -12.36
CA LYS A 52 -6.24 -6.16 -12.47
C LYS A 52 -6.83 -6.03 -11.06
N ASN A 53 -7.10 -4.80 -10.66
CA ASN A 53 -7.70 -4.46 -9.38
C ASN A 53 -9.22 -4.20 -9.55
N PRO A 54 -10.09 -5.14 -9.13
CA PRO A 54 -11.53 -4.93 -9.15
C PRO A 54 -11.96 -4.00 -8.00
N VAL A 55 -12.52 -2.84 -8.34
CA VAL A 55 -13.02 -1.85 -7.38
C VAL A 55 -14.46 -1.49 -7.73
N GLU A 56 -15.38 -1.78 -6.82
CA GLU A 56 -16.83 -1.59 -7.00
C GLU A 56 -17.35 -2.30 -8.28
N LYS A 57 -17.68 -1.53 -9.33
CA LYS A 57 -18.22 -1.99 -10.61
C LYS A 57 -17.23 -1.81 -11.77
N GLN A 58 -15.96 -1.52 -11.46
CA GLN A 58 -14.92 -1.24 -12.44
C GLN A 58 -13.68 -2.12 -12.17
N ILE A 59 -12.91 -2.40 -13.21
CA ILE A 59 -11.59 -3.02 -13.09
C ILE A 59 -10.57 -1.97 -13.52
N PHE A 60 -9.62 -1.68 -12.64
CA PHE A 60 -8.46 -0.88 -12.97
C PHE A 60 -7.28 -1.81 -13.28
N GLU A 61 -6.54 -1.53 -14.34
CA GLU A 61 -5.29 -2.22 -14.63
C GLU A 61 -4.12 -1.29 -14.29
N GLY A 62 -3.10 -1.78 -13.58
CA GLY A 62 -2.08 -0.93 -13.02
C GLY A 62 -0.90 -1.66 -12.36
N ASP A 63 -0.05 -0.90 -11.68
CA ASP A 63 1.01 -1.45 -10.85
C ASP A 63 0.51 -1.70 -9.43
N LEU A 64 0.75 -2.90 -8.91
CA LEU A 64 0.56 -3.27 -7.51
C LEU A 64 1.92 -3.46 -6.83
N ILE A 65 2.18 -2.69 -5.79
CA ILE A 65 3.35 -2.80 -4.92
C ILE A 65 2.86 -3.24 -3.53
N VAL A 66 3.46 -4.29 -2.97
CA VAL A 66 3.11 -4.80 -1.65
C VAL A 66 4.31 -4.74 -0.72
N TYR A 67 4.14 -4.09 0.43
CA TYR A 67 5.12 -4.11 1.51
C TYR A 67 4.64 -5.03 2.63
N ALA A 68 5.48 -5.98 3.04
CA ALA A 68 5.24 -6.76 4.24
C ALA A 68 5.73 -5.99 5.47
N ILE A 69 4.86 -5.84 6.46
CA ILE A 69 5.15 -5.21 7.74
C ILE A 69 5.31 -6.31 8.79
N LYS A 70 6.51 -6.47 9.33
CA LYS A 70 6.89 -7.55 10.25
C LYS A 70 7.47 -6.99 11.53
N GLN A 71 7.11 -7.58 12.66
CA GLN A 71 7.72 -7.29 13.97
C GLN A 71 8.09 -8.61 14.64
N ASN A 72 9.31 -8.71 15.17
CA ASN A 72 9.82 -9.92 15.81
C ASN A 72 9.68 -11.19 14.93
N GLY A 73 9.94 -11.04 13.63
CA GLY A 73 9.85 -12.12 12.64
C GLY A 73 8.42 -12.51 12.21
N LYS A 74 7.37 -11.96 12.83
CA LYS A 74 5.97 -12.24 12.50
C LYS A 74 5.40 -11.18 11.57
N LEU A 75 4.59 -11.59 10.59
CA LEU A 75 3.81 -10.67 9.77
C LEU A 75 2.72 -10.03 10.62
N LEU A 76 2.70 -8.70 10.66
CA LEU A 76 1.63 -7.91 11.29
C LEU A 76 0.57 -7.52 10.26
N SER A 77 1.01 -7.06 9.09
CA SER A 77 0.12 -6.66 7.99
C SER A 77 0.88 -6.59 6.67
N SER A 78 0.15 -6.50 5.57
CA SER A 78 0.69 -6.13 4.25
C SER A 78 0.09 -4.80 3.81
N LEU A 79 0.91 -3.86 3.37
CA LEU A 79 0.49 -2.61 2.76
C LEU A 79 0.47 -2.78 1.23
N ASN A 80 -0.72 -2.90 0.67
CA ASN A 80 -0.93 -2.95 -0.76
C ASN A 80 -1.08 -1.52 -1.28
N CYS A 81 -0.30 -1.18 -2.29
CA CYS A 81 -0.27 0.13 -2.93
C CYS A 81 -0.51 -0.09 -4.42
N PHE A 82 -1.60 0.43 -4.96
CA PHE A 82 -1.96 0.28 -6.36
C PHE A 82 -2.11 1.64 -7.02
N ILE A 83 -1.63 1.74 -8.27
CA ILE A 83 -1.84 2.89 -9.15
C ILE A 83 -2.27 2.37 -10.53
N SER A 84 -3.36 2.90 -11.09
CA SER A 84 -3.83 2.54 -12.43
C SER A 84 -2.88 3.08 -13.51
N ASN A 85 -2.74 2.31 -14.60
CA ASN A 85 -1.99 2.72 -15.79
C ASN A 85 -2.59 3.98 -16.44
N SER A 86 -3.90 4.19 -16.29
CA SER A 86 -4.64 5.38 -16.72
C SER A 86 -4.39 6.61 -15.84
N ASN A 87 -3.66 6.48 -14.72
CA ASN A 87 -3.36 7.58 -13.80
C ASN A 87 -4.62 8.28 -13.24
N ASP A 88 -5.73 7.55 -13.22
CA ASP A 88 -7.04 8.00 -12.76
C ASP A 88 -7.45 7.33 -11.45
N TYR A 89 -6.65 6.41 -10.92
CA TYR A 89 -6.95 5.73 -9.67
C TYR A 89 -5.68 5.33 -8.93
N MET A 90 -5.68 5.54 -7.62
CA MET A 90 -4.76 4.85 -6.71
C MET A 90 -5.49 4.43 -5.45
N GLU A 91 -5.00 3.35 -4.85
CA GLU A 91 -5.37 2.92 -3.52
C GLU A 91 -4.14 2.52 -2.72
N ILE A 92 -4.20 2.76 -1.42
CA ILE A 92 -3.23 2.26 -0.46
C ILE A 92 -4.04 1.70 0.70
N ASN A 93 -3.94 0.39 0.92
CA ASN A 93 -4.72 -0.31 1.90
C ASN A 93 -3.87 -1.37 2.61
N SER A 94 -4.15 -1.57 3.88
CA SER A 94 -3.59 -2.67 4.64
C SER A 94 -4.49 -3.90 4.48
N TYR A 95 -3.88 -5.08 4.47
CA TYR A 95 -4.57 -6.36 4.60
C TYR A 95 -3.93 -7.22 5.69
N GLN A 96 -4.72 -8.11 6.27
CA GLN A 96 -4.33 -9.02 7.32
C GLN A 96 -3.89 -10.36 6.71
#